data_AF-A0AAF0DTT2-F1
#
_entry.id   AF-A0AAF0DTT2-F1
#
_cell.length_a   1.000
_cell.length_b   1.000
_cell.length_c   1.000
_cell.angle_alpha   90.00
_cell.angle_beta   90.00
_cell.angle_gamma   90.00
#
_symmetry.space_group_name_H-M   'P 1'
#
loop_
_entity.id
_entity.type
_entity.pdbx_description
1 polymer ?
#
loop_
_entity_poly.entity_id
_entity_poly.type
_entity_poly.pdbx_seq_one_letter_code
_entity_poly.pdbx_strand_id
1 'polypeptide(L)'
;MGAGDLNMKKSWHPMLHSNQEKVWLQEQEAIKERKRWEELRKEREHERQMQELQRIHEEAGGKKRVERVEWMYATPAAKGEPSEAELEDYLLGKKRVDKLLQGNEMQQLSRTADVGKADAGDAMSQRDMATKIREDPLLAIKQQEQAVYEMLMKDPTRLRQMRAKMGLEPDRSERRHRHPQQPL
;
A
#
# COMPACT_ATOMS: atom_id res chain seq x y z
N MET A 1 41.43 -3.41 -41.53
CA MET A 1 40.66 -4.04 -40.46
C MET A 1 39.32 -3.32 -40.36
N GLY A 2 38.21 -3.94 -40.72
CA GLY A 2 36.92 -3.26 -40.73
C GLY A 2 35.78 -4.10 -41.28
N ALA A 3 35.52 -5.24 -40.65
CA ALA A 3 34.32 -6.01 -40.88
C ALA A 3 33.48 -5.98 -39.59
N GLY A 4 32.78 -4.86 -39.37
CA GLY A 4 31.71 -4.82 -38.38
C GLY A 4 30.49 -5.57 -38.92
N ASP A 5 29.76 -6.25 -38.03
CA ASP A 5 28.58 -7.04 -38.38
C ASP A 5 27.59 -6.22 -39.23
N LEU A 6 27.32 -6.70 -40.45
CA LEU A 6 26.40 -6.06 -41.39
C LEU A 6 24.98 -5.96 -40.81
N ASN A 7 24.61 -6.87 -39.92
CA ASN A 7 23.30 -6.89 -39.28
C ASN A 7 23.08 -5.68 -38.37
N MET A 8 24.15 -5.08 -37.82
CA MET A 8 24.05 -3.85 -37.02
C MET A 8 23.55 -2.65 -37.81
N LYS A 9 23.62 -2.71 -39.15
CA LYS A 9 23.07 -1.67 -40.04
C LYS A 9 21.60 -1.90 -40.39
N LYS A 10 20.99 -2.99 -39.90
CA LYS A 10 19.60 -3.33 -40.16
C LYS A 10 18.72 -2.81 -39.03
N SER A 11 17.63 -2.13 -39.40
CA SER A 11 16.71 -1.50 -38.45
C SER A 11 15.96 -2.48 -37.56
N TRP A 12 15.85 -3.75 -37.95
CA TRP A 12 15.17 -4.80 -37.18
C TRP A 12 16.09 -5.50 -36.17
N HIS A 13 17.40 -5.24 -36.19
CA HIS A 13 18.35 -5.99 -35.37
C HIS A 13 18.17 -5.66 -33.87
N PRO A 14 17.98 -6.65 -32.99
CA PRO A 14 17.62 -6.41 -31.58
C PRO A 14 18.74 -5.75 -30.77
N MET A 15 20.00 -5.96 -31.16
CA MET A 15 21.15 -5.37 -30.47
C MET A 15 21.40 -3.89 -30.84
N LEU A 16 20.61 -3.32 -31.76
CA LEU A 16 20.69 -1.89 -32.04
C LEU A 16 20.19 -1.09 -30.84
N HIS A 17 20.93 -0.07 -30.41
CA HIS A 17 20.60 0.71 -29.21
C HIS A 17 19.16 1.24 -29.22
N SER A 18 18.70 1.77 -30.36
CA SER A 18 17.32 2.27 -30.52
C SER A 18 16.24 1.20 -30.37
N ASN A 19 16.54 -0.07 -30.66
CA ASN A 19 15.60 -1.17 -30.44
C ASN A 19 15.63 -1.65 -28.99
N GLN A 20 16.82 -1.68 -28.38
CA GLN A 20 16.95 -1.96 -26.95
C GLN A 20 16.21 -0.92 -26.11
N GLU A 21 16.30 0.37 -26.46
CA GLU A 21 15.54 1.44 -25.82
C GLU A 21 14.03 1.23 -25.93
N LYS A 22 13.52 0.86 -27.12
CA LYS A 22 12.10 0.57 -27.32
C LYS A 22 11.62 -0.60 -26.47
N VAL A 23 12.39 -1.70 -26.45
CA VAL A 23 12.08 -2.87 -25.62
C VAL A 23 12.08 -2.48 -24.15
N TRP A 24 13.10 -1.74 -23.70
CA TRP A 24 13.21 -1.28 -22.32
C TRP A 24 12.04 -0.39 -21.90
N LEU A 25 11.60 0.54 -22.76
CA LEU A 25 10.44 1.38 -22.49
C LEU A 25 9.15 0.55 -22.34
N GLN A 26 8.94 -0.43 -23.21
CA GLN A 26 7.78 -1.33 -23.13
C GLN A 26 7.83 -2.23 -21.90
N GLU A 27 9.01 -2.74 -21.53
CA GLU A 27 9.21 -3.51 -20.31
C GLU A 27 8.92 -2.67 -19.06
N GLN A 28 9.38 -1.42 -19.02
CA GLN A 28 9.09 -0.48 -17.94
C GLN A 28 7.59 -0.19 -17.82
N GLU A 29 6.91 0.01 -18.94
CA GLU A 29 5.45 0.21 -18.95
C GLU A 29 4.72 -1.04 -18.45
N ALA A 30 5.10 -2.23 -18.92
CA ALA A 30 4.53 -3.49 -18.44
C ALA A 30 4.77 -3.73 -16.94
N ILE A 31 5.93 -3.35 -16.42
CA ILE A 31 6.22 -3.41 -14.97
C ILE A 31 5.32 -2.46 -14.19
N LYS A 32 5.11 -1.23 -14.68
CA LYS A 32 4.20 -0.25 -14.03
C LYS A 32 2.76 -0.76 -14.03
N GLU A 33 2.29 -1.32 -15.14
CA GLU A 33 0.96 -1.91 -15.22
C GLU A 33 0.80 -3.08 -14.24
N ARG A 34 1.76 -4.00 -14.20
CA ARG A 34 1.75 -5.12 -13.24
C ARG A 34 1.70 -4.63 -11.80
N LYS A 35 2.52 -3.63 -11.45
CA LYS A 35 2.50 -3.03 -10.12
C LYS A 35 1.14 -2.42 -9.78
N ARG A 36 0.52 -1.69 -10.70
CA ARG A 36 -0.83 -1.14 -10.52
C ARG A 36 -1.87 -2.24 -10.30
N TRP A 37 -1.77 -3.34 -11.03
CA TRP A 37 -2.64 -4.50 -10.84
C TRP A 37 -2.43 -5.19 -9.49
N GLU A 38 -1.19 -5.31 -9.03
CA GLU A 38 -0.85 -5.85 -7.71
C GLU A 38 -1.39 -4.97 -6.58
N GLU A 39 -1.30 -3.65 -6.71
CA GLU A 39 -1.89 -2.69 -5.76
C GLU A 39 -3.41 -2.89 -5.67
N LEU A 40 -4.12 -2.90 -6.81
CA LEU A 40 -5.56 -3.16 -6.85
C LEU A 40 -5.95 -4.53 -6.29
N ARG A 41 -5.11 -5.55 -6.51
CA ARG A 41 -5.32 -6.88 -5.93
C ARG A 41 -5.20 -6.84 -4.41
N LYS A 42 -4.19 -6.16 -3.89
CA LYS A 42 -3.97 -6.00 -2.46
C LYS A 42 -5.09 -5.21 -1.79
N GLU A 43 -5.57 -4.15 -2.43
CA GLU A 43 -6.75 -3.39 -1.96
C GLU A 43 -7.98 -4.30 -1.84
N ARG A 44 -8.28 -5.11 -2.87
CA ARG A 44 -9.39 -6.05 -2.84
C ARG A 44 -9.23 -7.13 -1.76
N GLU A 45 -8.02 -7.65 -1.58
CA GLU A 45 -7.72 -8.63 -0.53
C GLU A 45 -7.90 -8.01 0.87
N HIS A 46 -7.49 -6.75 1.04
CA HIS A 46 -7.69 -6.00 2.29
C HIS A 46 -9.18 -5.73 2.55
N GLU A 47 -9.96 -5.33 1.53
CA GLU A 47 -11.42 -5.18 1.65
C GLU A 47 -12.10 -6.48 2.08
N ARG A 48 -11.69 -7.62 1.50
CA ARG A 48 -12.20 -8.94 1.89
C ARG A 48 -11.86 -9.30 3.33
N GLN A 49 -10.62 -9.06 3.76
CA GLN A 49 -10.20 -9.30 5.14
C GLN A 49 -11.01 -8.45 6.13
N MET A 50 -11.24 -7.17 5.81
CA MET A 50 -12.06 -6.29 6.64
C MET A 50 -13.52 -6.76 6.69
N GLN A 51 -14.07 -7.21 5.57
CA GLN A 51 -15.42 -7.76 5.52
C GLN A 51 -15.53 -9.07 6.32
N GLU A 52 -14.53 -9.94 6.25
CA GLU A 52 -14.48 -11.18 7.04
C GLU A 52 -14.40 -10.90 8.54
N LEU A 53 -13.56 -9.95 8.96
CA LEU A 53 -13.48 -9.53 10.36
C LEU A 53 -14.81 -8.94 10.85
N GLN A 54 -15.48 -8.13 10.04
CA GLN A 54 -16.80 -7.60 10.36
C GLN A 54 -17.81 -8.73 10.53
N ARG A 55 -17.82 -9.69 9.60
CA ARG A 55 -18.69 -10.87 9.67
C ARG A 55 -18.44 -11.68 10.95
N ILE A 56 -17.19 -11.94 11.31
CA ILE A 56 -16.84 -12.64 12.55
C ILE A 56 -17.31 -11.86 13.78
N HIS A 57 -17.17 -10.53 13.78
CA HIS A 57 -17.66 -9.68 14.87
C HIS A 57 -19.18 -9.74 15.00
N GLU A 58 -19.91 -9.75 13.89
CA GLU A 58 -21.36 -9.91 13.86
C GLU A 58 -21.79 -11.30 14.34
N GLU A 59 -21.13 -12.37 13.88
CA GLU A 59 -21.38 -13.75 14.33
C GLU A 59 -21.10 -13.94 15.83
N ALA A 60 -20.10 -13.23 16.38
CA ALA A 60 -19.82 -13.18 17.81
C ALA A 60 -20.84 -12.37 18.64
N GLY A 61 -21.87 -11.78 18.01
CA GLY A 61 -22.93 -11.02 18.67
C GLY A 61 -22.70 -9.50 18.71
N GLY A 62 -21.77 -8.98 17.92
CA GLY A 62 -21.55 -7.55 17.72
C GLY A 62 -22.70 -6.85 16.99
N LYS A 63 -22.73 -5.51 17.05
CA LYS A 63 -23.76 -4.71 16.35
C LYS A 63 -23.55 -4.81 14.83
N LYS A 64 -24.57 -5.28 14.11
CA LYS A 64 -24.56 -5.40 12.64
C LYS A 64 -24.43 -4.02 11.97
N ARG A 65 -23.47 -3.86 11.07
CA ARG A 65 -23.37 -2.62 10.27
C ARG A 65 -24.46 -2.64 9.21
N VAL A 66 -25.20 -1.54 9.08
CA VAL A 66 -26.20 -1.40 8.02
C VAL A 66 -25.47 -1.23 6.68
N GLU A 67 -25.56 -2.23 5.80
CA GLU A 67 -25.01 -2.19 4.44
C GLU A 67 -25.84 -1.22 3.56
N ARG A 68 -25.58 0.08 3.70
CA ARG A 68 -26.13 1.12 2.81
C ARG A 68 -25.05 1.59 1.84
N VAL A 69 -25.46 1.89 0.62
CA VAL A 69 -24.61 2.50 -0.42
C VAL A 69 -24.45 3.99 -0.10
N GLU A 70 -23.83 4.29 1.04
CA GLU A 70 -23.70 5.65 1.54
C GLU A 70 -22.92 6.53 0.56
N TRP A 71 -22.00 5.99 -0.23
CA TRP A 71 -21.30 6.75 -1.26
C TRP A 71 -22.20 7.20 -2.43
N MET A 72 -23.31 6.50 -2.70
CA MET A 72 -24.25 6.84 -3.77
C MET A 72 -25.30 7.85 -3.31
N TYR A 73 -25.65 7.83 -2.02
CA TYR A 73 -26.61 8.77 -1.41
C TYR A 73 -25.96 9.90 -0.61
N ALA A 74 -24.64 9.83 -0.41
CA ALA A 74 -23.84 10.98 -0.05
C ALA A 74 -23.84 11.89 -1.26
N THR A 75 -24.87 12.72 -1.37
CA THR A 75 -24.73 13.98 -2.09
C THR A 75 -23.44 14.62 -1.58
N PRO A 76 -22.48 14.94 -2.46
CA PRO A 76 -21.25 15.58 -2.02
C PRO A 76 -21.70 16.86 -1.32
N ALA A 77 -21.61 16.84 0.00
CA ALA A 77 -21.84 18.00 0.83
C ALA A 77 -20.76 18.99 0.43
N ALA A 78 -21.06 19.82 -0.57
CA ALA A 78 -20.50 21.16 -0.64
C ALA A 78 -20.70 21.69 0.79
N LYS A 79 -19.60 22.02 1.47
CA LYS A 79 -19.64 22.57 2.81
C LYS A 79 -20.52 23.82 2.77
N GLY A 80 -21.79 23.67 3.15
CA GLY A 80 -22.87 24.60 2.83
C GLY A 80 -24.01 23.82 2.17
N GLU A 81 -24.78 23.10 2.98
CA GLU A 81 -25.98 22.42 2.50
C GLU A 81 -26.91 23.43 1.80
N PRO A 82 -27.30 23.23 0.52
CA PRO A 82 -28.51 23.86 0.04
C PRO A 82 -29.65 23.29 0.88
N SER A 83 -30.47 24.17 1.45
CA SER A 83 -31.61 23.75 2.26
C SER A 83 -32.46 22.72 1.50
N GLU A 84 -33.05 21.74 2.20
CA GLU A 84 -33.88 20.67 1.59
C GLU A 84 -34.93 21.25 0.61
N ALA A 85 -35.47 22.43 0.94
CA ALA A 85 -36.38 23.20 0.09
C ALA A 85 -35.77 23.68 -1.24
N GLU A 86 -34.48 24.06 -1.26
CA GLU A 86 -33.78 24.46 -2.49
C GLU A 86 -33.47 23.27 -3.39
N LEU A 87 -33.22 22.10 -2.80
CA LEU A 87 -33.06 20.85 -3.53
C LEU A 87 -34.38 20.38 -4.13
N GLU A 88 -35.47 20.45 -3.37
CA GLU A 88 -36.82 20.13 -3.85
C GLU A 88 -37.25 21.07 -4.97
N ASP A 89 -37.04 22.38 -4.83
CA ASP A 89 -37.32 23.35 -5.89
C ASP A 89 -36.49 23.11 -7.16
N TYR A 90 -35.27 22.61 -7.00
CA TYR A 90 -34.38 22.28 -8.11
C TYR A 90 -34.79 21.00 -8.83
N LEU A 91 -35.12 19.93 -8.10
CA LEU A 91 -35.67 18.69 -8.65
C LEU A 91 -37.03 18.92 -9.31
N LEU A 92 -37.82 19.86 -8.80
CA LEU A 92 -39.10 20.28 -9.37
C LEU A 92 -38.96 21.33 -10.49
N GLY A 93 -37.73 21.68 -10.87
CA GLY A 93 -37.43 22.57 -12.00
C GLY A 93 -37.78 24.05 -11.81
N LYS A 94 -38.10 24.48 -10.57
CA LYS A 94 -38.44 25.87 -10.23
C LYS A 94 -37.21 26.78 -10.17
N LYS A 95 -36.02 26.22 -9.91
CA LYS A 95 -34.74 26.95 -9.84
C LYS A 95 -33.76 26.39 -10.88
N ARG A 96 -33.03 27.29 -11.57
CA ARG A 96 -32.07 26.93 -12.62
C ARG A 96 -30.77 26.34 -12.05
N VAL A 97 -30.27 25.29 -12.72
CA VAL A 97 -29.01 24.58 -12.42
C VAL A 97 -27.79 25.50 -12.45
N ASP A 98 -27.84 26.54 -13.28
CA ASP A 98 -26.69 27.41 -13.56
C ASP A 98 -26.12 28.07 -12.29
N LYS A 99 -26.98 28.36 -11.30
CA LYS A 99 -26.56 29.00 -10.05
C LYS A 99 -25.77 28.06 -9.13
N LEU A 100 -26.06 26.75 -9.19
CA LEU A 100 -25.30 25.72 -8.46
C LEU A 100 -23.94 25.44 -9.12
N LEU A 101 -23.88 25.53 -10.44
CA LEU A 101 -22.64 25.31 -11.20
C LEU A 101 -21.66 26.50 -11.10
N GLN A 102 -22.18 27.73 -11.21
CA GLN A 102 -21.37 28.96 -11.13
C GLN A 102 -20.73 29.17 -9.76
N GLY A 103 -21.41 28.79 -8.67
CA GLY A 103 -20.83 28.83 -7.33
C GLY A 103 -19.60 27.92 -7.19
N ASN A 104 -19.56 26.82 -7.94
CA ASN A 104 -18.48 25.85 -7.90
C ASN A 104 -17.24 26.33 -8.69
N GLU A 105 -17.42 26.94 -9.88
CA GLU A 105 -16.30 27.52 -10.64
C GLU A 105 -15.63 28.69 -9.89
N MET A 106 -16.42 29.57 -9.28
CA MET A 106 -15.88 30.71 -8.53
C MET A 106 -15.17 30.26 -7.23
N GLN A 107 -15.60 29.15 -6.63
CA GLN A 107 -14.90 28.50 -5.51
C GLN A 107 -13.68 27.68 -5.93
N GLN A 108 -13.65 27.10 -7.13
CA GLN A 108 -12.48 26.43 -7.69
C GLN A 108 -11.38 27.45 -8.01
N LEU A 109 -11.76 28.60 -8.58
CA LEU A 109 -10.87 29.73 -8.84
C LEU A 109 -10.38 30.36 -7.52
N SER A 110 -11.25 30.51 -6.52
CA SER A 110 -10.82 30.98 -5.19
C SER A 110 -9.95 29.97 -4.45
N ARG A 111 -10.17 28.65 -4.61
CA ARG A 111 -9.26 27.61 -4.09
C ARG A 111 -7.88 27.68 -4.72
N THR A 112 -7.74 28.07 -5.98
CA THR A 112 -6.40 28.27 -6.57
C THR A 112 -5.72 29.55 -6.09
N ALA A 113 -6.49 30.55 -5.61
CA ALA A 113 -5.98 31.82 -5.10
C ALA A 113 -5.80 31.86 -3.56
N ASP A 114 -6.45 30.96 -2.81
CA ASP A 114 -6.50 30.94 -1.34
C ASP A 114 -5.81 29.69 -0.72
N VAL A 115 -4.88 29.08 -1.45
CA VAL A 115 -3.90 28.12 -0.88
C VAL A 115 -2.73 28.86 -0.18
N GLY A 116 -2.80 30.19 -0.08
CA GLY A 116 -1.74 31.02 0.49
C GLY A 116 -1.91 31.43 1.96
N LYS A 117 -3.01 31.11 2.65
CA LYS A 117 -3.24 31.68 3.99
C LYS A 117 -4.17 30.89 4.91
N ALA A 118 -3.77 29.67 5.25
CA ALA A 118 -4.28 28.99 6.44
C ALA A 118 -3.11 28.46 7.28
N ASP A 119 -2.86 29.17 8.37
CA ASP A 119 -2.18 28.74 9.60
C ASP A 119 -0.78 28.13 9.48
N ALA A 120 0.21 29.02 9.32
CA ALA A 120 1.62 28.71 9.56
C ALA A 120 1.93 28.67 11.07
N GLY A 121 1.22 27.80 11.80
CA GLY A 121 1.46 27.47 13.20
C GLY A 121 2.06 26.08 13.35
N ASP A 122 3.40 26.00 13.31
CA ASP A 122 4.23 24.85 13.74
C ASP A 122 4.06 23.51 12.97
N ALA A 123 4.13 23.55 11.64
CA ALA A 123 4.17 22.34 10.80
C ALA A 123 5.46 21.49 10.91
N MET A 124 6.35 21.78 11.87
CA MET A 124 7.63 21.06 12.08
C MET A 124 8.08 21.06 13.55
N SER A 125 7.17 20.91 14.51
CA SER A 125 7.58 20.71 15.90
C SER A 125 8.44 19.44 16.01
N GLN A 126 9.70 19.55 16.45
CA GLN A 126 10.60 18.39 16.62
C GLN A 126 9.97 17.29 17.49
N ARG A 127 9.11 17.70 18.43
CA ARG A 127 8.32 16.80 19.27
C ARG A 127 7.26 16.02 18.49
N ASP A 128 6.60 16.64 17.53
CA ASP A 128 5.58 16.02 16.68
C ASP A 128 6.20 15.05 15.66
N MET A 129 7.40 15.35 15.16
CA MET A 129 8.15 14.35 14.39
C MET A 129 8.60 13.17 15.25
N ALA A 130 9.04 13.42 16.49
CA ALA A 130 9.46 12.36 17.40
C ALA A 130 8.30 11.44 17.82
N THR A 131 7.09 11.98 18.02
CA THR A 131 5.89 11.16 18.29
C THR A 131 5.52 10.33 17.06
N LYS A 132 5.48 10.92 15.86
CA LYS A 132 5.18 10.19 14.62
C LYS A 132 6.17 9.06 14.34
N ILE A 133 7.46 9.29 14.57
CA ILE A 133 8.49 8.26 14.42
C ILE A 133 8.31 7.16 15.48
N ARG A 134 7.97 7.53 16.72
CA ARG A 134 7.74 6.56 17.81
C ARG A 134 6.47 5.74 17.60
N GLU A 135 5.44 6.33 17.02
CA GLU A 135 4.15 5.72 16.76
C GLU A 135 4.09 5.04 15.38
N ASP A 136 5.20 5.01 14.63
CA ASP A 136 5.30 4.31 13.35
C ASP A 136 5.24 2.78 13.56
N PRO A 137 4.18 2.09 13.07
CA PRO A 137 4.04 0.65 13.22
C PRO A 137 5.14 -0.13 12.47
N LEU A 138 5.69 0.42 11.38
CA LEU A 138 6.77 -0.23 10.65
C LEU A 138 8.07 -0.22 11.44
N LEU A 139 8.36 0.89 12.13
CA LEU A 139 9.50 0.98 13.03
C LEU A 139 9.34 0.01 14.21
N ALA A 140 8.13 -0.08 14.79
CA ALA A 140 7.85 -1.01 15.88
C ALA A 140 8.06 -2.48 15.47
N ILE A 141 7.59 -2.88 14.29
CA ILE A 141 7.79 -4.25 13.77
C ILE A 141 9.28 -4.53 13.56
N LYS A 142 10.02 -3.58 12.99
CA LYS A 142 11.47 -3.73 12.77
C LYS A 142 12.25 -3.88 14.08
N GLN A 143 11.89 -3.11 15.11
CA GLN A 143 12.49 -3.25 16.43
C GLN A 143 12.18 -4.61 17.06
N GLN A 144 10.94 -5.10 16.91
CA GLN A 144 10.55 -6.44 17.38
C GLN A 144 11.34 -7.54 16.65
N GLU A 145 11.49 -7.44 15.32
CA GLU A 145 12.28 -8.38 14.53
C GLU A 145 13.73 -8.42 14.99
N GLN A 146 14.36 -7.25 15.18
CA GLN A 146 15.74 -7.16 15.69
C GLN A 146 15.86 -7.75 17.10
N ALA A 147 14.92 -7.45 18.00
CA ALA A 147 14.91 -8.00 19.36
C ALA A 147 14.76 -9.53 19.36
N VAL A 148 13.87 -10.07 18.53
CA VAL A 148 13.70 -11.52 18.36
C VAL A 148 14.98 -12.15 17.80
N TYR A 149 15.60 -11.53 16.80
CA TYR A 149 16.86 -12.00 16.22
C TYR A 149 17.98 -12.04 17.26
N GLU A 150 18.13 -11.00 18.06
CA GLU A 150 19.10 -10.97 19.16
C GLU A 150 18.82 -12.03 20.22
N MET A 151 17.56 -12.23 20.61
CA MET A 151 17.18 -13.27 21.57
C MET A 151 17.54 -14.67 21.04
N LEU A 152 17.33 -14.91 19.75
CA LEU A 152 17.69 -16.18 19.10
C LEU A 152 19.21 -16.40 19.04
N MET A 153 19.98 -15.32 18.85
CA MET A 153 21.45 -15.37 18.86
C MET A 153 22.03 -15.55 20.26
N LYS A 154 21.39 -14.95 21.28
CA LYS A 154 21.79 -15.07 22.69
C LYS A 154 21.45 -16.46 23.27
N ASP A 155 20.32 -17.05 22.86
CA ASP A 155 19.84 -18.35 23.39
C ASP A 155 19.88 -19.48 22.32
N PRO A 156 21.02 -20.18 22.15
CA PRO A 156 21.15 -21.27 21.17
C PRO A 156 20.24 -22.48 21.46
N THR A 157 19.80 -22.66 22.71
CA THR A 157 18.85 -23.71 23.11
C THR A 157 17.44 -23.39 22.63
N ARG A 158 17.01 -22.12 22.72
CA ARG A 158 15.72 -21.63 22.24
C ARG A 158 15.61 -21.73 20.72
N LEU A 159 16.70 -21.42 20.01
CA LEU A 159 16.82 -21.63 18.57
C LEU A 159 16.64 -23.11 18.18
N ARG A 160 17.27 -24.05 18.91
CA ARG A 160 17.11 -25.49 18.66
C ARG A 160 15.69 -25.97 18.91
N GLN A 161 15.06 -25.52 20.00
CA GLN A 161 13.65 -25.85 20.28
C GLN A 161 12.71 -25.31 19.22
N MET A 162 12.94 -24.09 18.73
CA MET A 162 12.13 -23.49 17.66
C MET A 162 12.30 -24.24 16.34
N ARG A 163 13.53 -24.63 15.98
CA ARG A 163 13.81 -25.48 14.81
C ARG A 163 13.14 -26.85 14.91
N ALA A 164 13.20 -27.50 16.07
CA ALA A 164 12.53 -28.78 16.31
C ALA A 164 11.00 -28.66 16.19
N LYS A 165 10.40 -27.58 16.73
CA LYS A 165 8.96 -27.29 16.57
C LYS A 165 8.56 -27.00 15.13
N MET A 166 9.44 -26.39 14.34
CA MET A 166 9.23 -26.17 12.90
C MET A 166 9.54 -27.40 12.03
N GLY A 167 9.90 -28.54 12.64
CA GLY A 167 10.20 -29.77 11.91
C GLY A 167 11.55 -29.80 11.19
N LEU A 168 12.42 -28.80 11.42
CA LEU A 168 13.81 -28.77 10.95
C LEU A 168 14.74 -29.43 11.98
N GLU A 169 14.47 -30.69 12.31
CA GLU A 169 15.42 -31.50 13.09
C GLU A 169 16.70 -31.70 12.24
N PRO A 170 17.91 -31.52 12.83
CA PRO A 170 19.13 -31.89 12.13
C PRO A 170 19.11 -33.40 11.89
N ASP A 171 19.33 -33.81 10.64
CA ASP A 171 19.31 -35.20 10.23
C ASP A 171 20.22 -36.04 11.14
N ARG A 172 19.65 -37.10 11.72
CA ARG A 172 20.35 -37.98 12.67
C ARG A 172 21.46 -38.79 12.00
N SER A 173 21.58 -38.72 10.67
CA SER A 173 22.60 -39.39 9.86
C SER A 173 24.03 -38.96 10.21
N GLU A 174 24.27 -37.68 10.54
CA GLU A 174 25.65 -37.19 10.83
C GLU A 174 26.19 -37.60 12.19
N ARG A 175 25.33 -37.89 13.19
CA ARG A 175 25.79 -38.26 14.54
C ARG A 175 26.36 -39.69 14.64
N ARG A 176 26.15 -40.55 13.64
CA ARG A 176 26.67 -41.92 13.65
C ARG A 176 28.15 -42.03 13.26
N HIS A 177 28.77 -40.98 12.72
CA HIS A 177 30.16 -41.03 12.25
C HIS A 177 31.23 -40.67 13.29
N ARG A 178 30.86 -40.34 14.53
CA ARG A 178 31.84 -40.05 15.59
C ARG A 178 31.85 -41.17 16.64
N HIS A 179 32.30 -42.35 16.24
CA HIS A 179 32.75 -43.39 17.17
C HIS A 179 34.20 -43.08 17.54
N PRO A 180 34.53 -42.82 18.83
CA PRO A 180 35.91 -42.63 19.21
C PRO A 180 36.57 -44.01 19.25
N GLN A 181 37.48 -44.29 18.31
CA GLN A 181 38.44 -45.38 18.51
C GLN A 181 39.34 -44.97 19.69
N GLN A 182 39.22 -45.69 20.79
CA GLN A 182 40.17 -45.61 21.90
C GLN A 182 41.47 -46.29 21.46
N PRO A 183 42.64 -45.64 21.55
CA PRO A 183 43.90 -46.35 21.45
C PRO A 183 44.28 -46.94 22.83
N LEU A 184 44.90 -48.12 22.77
CA LEU A 184 45.49 -48.90 23.86
C LEU A 184 46.66 -48.19 24.54
#